data_AF-A0A7V6AK75-F1
#
_entry.id   AF-A0A7V6AK75-F1
#
_cell.length_a   1.000
_cell.length_b   1.000
_cell.length_c   1.000
_cell.angle_alpha   90.00
_cell.angle_beta   90.00
_cell.angle_gamma   90.00
#
_symmetry.space_group_name_H-M   'P 1'
#
loop_
_entity.id
_entity.type
_entity.pdbx_description
1 polymer ?
#
loop_
_entity_poly.entity_id
_entity_poly.type
_entity_poly.pdbx_seq_one_letter_code
_entity_poly.pdbx_strand_id
1 'polypeptide(L)' 'MKKFLIFCLAAGCQLLLQGQSPKENKQLLIRLDDLGFSHAANTGAEKIFRAGFPVSVSVMAPGPWFEEA' A
#
# COMPACT_ATOMS: atom_id res chain seq x y z
N MET A 1 50.63 7.00 -12.08
CA MET A 1 49.44 7.80 -12.48
C MET A 1 48.27 6.92 -12.93
N LYS A 2 48.43 6.03 -13.93
CA LYS A 2 47.33 5.17 -14.43
C LYS A 2 46.67 4.28 -13.36
N LYS A 3 47.46 3.66 -12.48
CA LYS A 3 46.95 2.83 -11.35
C LYS A 3 46.14 3.63 -10.33
N PHE A 4 46.54 4.87 -10.07
CA PHE A 4 45.82 5.79 -9.20
C PHE A 4 44.49 6.22 -9.82
N LEU A 5 44.48 6.49 -11.13
CA LEU A 5 43.27 6.82 -11.87
C LEU A 5 42.25 5.66 -11.87
N ILE A 6 42.71 4.42 -12.05
CA ILE A 6 41.87 3.22 -11.98
C ILE A 6 41.28 3.06 -10.57
N PHE A 7 42.08 3.32 -9.53
CA PHE A 7 41.61 3.27 -8.15
C PHE A 7 40.53 4.32 -7.87
N CYS A 8 40.73 5.57 -8.31
CA CYS A 8 39.72 6.62 -8.20
C CYS A 8 38.43 6.28 -8.96
N LEU A 9 38.56 5.69 -10.15
CA LEU A 9 37.41 5.28 -10.96
C LEU A 9 36.61 4.16 -10.29
N ALA A 10 37.31 3.16 -9.72
CA ALA A 10 36.68 2.07 -8.99
C ALA A 10 35.97 2.55 -7.72
N ALA A 11 36.61 3.44 -6.95
CA ALA A 11 36.03 4.02 -5.74
C ALA A 11 34.80 4.90 -6.04
N GLY A 12 34.86 5.70 -7.11
CA GLY A 12 33.71 6.48 -7.58
C GLY A 12 32.54 5.60 -8.03
N CYS A 13 32.82 4.47 -8.68
CA CYS A 13 31.80 3.52 -9.13
C CYS A 13 31.05 2.86 -7.96
N GLN A 14 31.76 2.56 -6.86
CA GLN A 14 31.14 1.99 -5.65
C GLN A 14 30.18 2.97 -4.95
N LEU A 15 30.49 4.27 -4.97
CA LEU A 15 29.61 5.31 -4.41
C LEU A 15 28.32 5.48 -5.22
N LEU A 16 28.38 5.34 -6.55
CA LEU A 16 27.20 5.42 -7.41
C LEU A 16 26.22 4.25 -7.19
N LEU A 17 26.73 3.07 -6.84
CA LEU A 17 25.91 1.89 -6.55
C LEU A 17 25.17 2.00 -5.21
N GLN A 18 25.71 2.72 -4.21
CA GLN A 18 25.05 2.91 -2.91
C GLN A 18 23.94 3.96 -2.92
N GLY A 19 23.89 4.84 -3.94
CA GLY A 19 22.85 5.87 -4.07
C GLY A 19 21.49 5.36 -4.56
N GLN A 20 21.40 4.10 -5.01
CA GLN A 20 20.12 3.50 -5.35
C GLN A 20 19.49 2.96 -4.06
N SER A 21 18.66 3.78 -3.41
CA SER A 21 17.79 3.23 -2.36
C SER A 21 16.94 2.12 -2.97
N PRO A 22 16.71 1.00 -2.27
CA PRO A 22 15.73 0.03 -2.71
C PRO A 22 14.45 0.78 -2.98
N LYS A 23 13.78 0.51 -4.12
CA LYS A 23 12.41 0.97 -4.31
C LYS A 23 11.63 0.43 -3.12
N GLU A 24 11.34 1.28 -2.14
CA GLU A 24 10.42 0.93 -1.07
C GLU A 24 9.13 0.52 -1.76
N ASN A 25 8.69 -0.71 -1.50
CA ASN A 25 7.42 -1.19 -2.00
C ASN A 25 6.34 -0.31 -1.37
N LYS A 26 5.82 0.65 -2.17
CA LYS A 26 4.74 1.52 -1.75
C LYS A 26 3.55 0.65 -1.35
N GLN A 27 3.14 0.75 -0.10
CA GLN A 27 1.97 0.05 0.39
C GLN A 27 0.72 0.87 0.02
N LEU A 28 -0.32 0.19 -0.46
CA LEU A 28 -1.61 0.78 -0.78
C LEU A 28 -2.66 0.23 0.19
N LEU A 29 -3.29 1.12 0.95
CA LEU A 29 -4.46 0.80 1.75
C LEU A 29 -5.71 1.23 1.00
N ILE A 30 -6.56 0.27 0.65
CA ILE A 30 -7.89 0.54 0.10
C ILE A 30 -8.87 0.41 1.26
N ARG A 31 -9.60 1.49 1.56
CA ARG A 31 -10.55 1.53 2.67
C ARG A 31 -11.98 1.67 2.17
N LEU A 32 -12.88 0.87 2.73
CA LEU A 32 -14.31 1.04 2.57
C LEU A 32 -14.88 1.71 3.83
N ASP A 33 -15.49 2.87 3.61
CA ASP A 33 -16.06 3.67 4.69
C ASP A 33 -17.56 3.40 4.80
N ASP A 34 -18.12 3.72 5.98
CA ASP A 34 -19.56 3.76 6.21
C ASP A 34 -20.33 2.43 6.05
N LEU A 35 -19.69 1.28 6.33
CA LEU A 35 -20.45 0.05 6.55
C LEU A 35 -21.42 0.26 7.72
N GLY A 36 -22.64 -0.24 7.60
CA GLY A 36 -23.73 0.00 8.54
C GLY A 36 -24.54 1.28 8.30
N PHE A 37 -24.15 2.13 7.33
CA PHE A 37 -24.91 3.33 6.95
C PHE A 37 -26.22 3.00 6.21
N SER A 38 -26.16 2.08 5.26
CA SER A 38 -27.31 1.66 4.45
C SER A 38 -27.14 0.24 3.93
N HIS A 39 -28.25 -0.43 3.62
CA HIS A 39 -28.24 -1.74 2.94
C HIS A 39 -27.41 -1.74 1.65
N ALA A 40 -27.48 -0.66 0.89
CA ALA A 40 -26.74 -0.51 -0.36
C ALA A 40 -25.21 -0.47 -0.13
N ALA A 41 -24.77 0.21 0.92
CA ALA A 41 -23.36 0.25 1.31
C ALA A 41 -22.84 -1.13 1.71
N ASN A 42 -23.60 -1.84 2.56
CA ASN A 42 -23.25 -3.20 3.00
C ASN A 42 -23.19 -4.18 1.82
N THR A 43 -24.20 -4.15 0.93
CA THR A 43 -24.24 -5.00 -0.27
C THR A 43 -23.07 -4.71 -1.22
N GLY A 44 -22.65 -3.45 -1.32
CA GLY A 44 -21.47 -3.06 -2.08
C GLY A 44 -20.19 -3.65 -1.50
N ALA A 45 -20.01 -3.52 -0.18
CA ALA A 45 -18.87 -4.08 0.54
C ALA A 45 -18.82 -5.61 0.44
N GLU A 46 -19.97 -6.28 0.57
CA GLU A 46 -20.10 -7.74 0.42
C GLU A 46 -19.58 -8.20 -0.95
N LYS A 47 -19.95 -7.51 -2.05
CA LYS A 47 -19.45 -7.85 -3.40
C LYS A 47 -17.93 -7.72 -3.50
N ILE A 48 -17.36 -6.69 -2.89
CA ILE A 48 -15.91 -6.47 -2.87
C ILE A 48 -15.21 -7.58 -2.07
N PHE A 49 -15.75 -7.96 -0.91
CA PHE A 49 -15.22 -9.06 -0.10
C PHE A 49 -15.29 -10.39 -0.83
N ARG A 50 -16.45 -10.71 -1.45
CA ARG A 50 -16.65 -11.96 -2.21
C ARG A 50 -15.75 -12.04 -3.44
N ALA A 51 -15.38 -10.91 -4.03
CA ALA A 51 -14.41 -10.84 -5.11
C ALA A 51 -12.94 -10.98 -4.64
N GLY A 52 -12.69 -11.01 -3.32
CA GLY A 52 -11.36 -11.26 -2.73
C GLY A 52 -10.43 -10.05 -2.72
N PHE A 53 -10.96 -8.82 -2.80
CA PHE A 53 -10.11 -7.63 -2.74
C PHE A 53 -9.53 -7.41 -1.33
N PRO A 54 -8.22 -7.11 -1.21
CA PRO A 54 -7.60 -6.80 0.06
C PRO A 54 -7.93 -5.36 0.47
N VAL A 55 -8.94 -5.20 1.33
CA VAL A 55 -9.44 -3.91 1.81
C VAL A 55 -9.47 -3.85 3.34
N SER A 56 -9.42 -2.63 3.87
CA SER A 56 -9.72 -2.30 5.26
C SER A 56 -11.10 -1.64 5.33
N VAL A 57 -11.78 -1.72 6.48
CA VAL A 57 -13.13 -1.16 6.62
C VAL A 57 -13.33 -0.39 7.92
N SER A 58 -14.20 0.61 7.91
CA SER A 58 -14.91 1.05 9.13
C SER A 58 -16.37 0.65 9.08
N VAL A 59 -16.88 0.37 10.28
CA VAL A 59 -18.28 0.13 10.54
C VAL A 59 -18.81 1.24 11.46
N MET A 60 -20.01 1.72 11.15
CA MET A 60 -20.77 2.68 11.94
C MET A 60 -21.62 1.92 12.96
N ALA A 61 -21.11 1.71 14.17
CA ALA A 61 -21.83 1.06 15.27
C ALA A 61 -23.25 1.62 15.55
N PRO A 62 -23.51 2.94 15.52
CA PRO A 62 -24.87 3.45 15.71
C PRO A 62 -25.73 3.44 14.44
N GLY A 63 -25.21 2.93 13.31
CA GLY A 63 -25.87 2.92 12.03
C GLY A 63 -27.09 2.00 12.02
N PRO A 64 -28.18 2.36 11.31
CA PRO A 64 -29.41 1.55 11.29
C PRO A 64 -29.23 0.19 10.62
N TRP A 65 -28.15 -0.01 9.87
CA TRP A 65 -27.81 -1.26 9.19
C TRP A 65 -26.55 -1.93 9.77
N PHE A 66 -26.18 -1.59 11.01
CA PHE A 66 -25.00 -2.15 11.69
C PHE A 66 -25.04 -3.68 11.85
N GLU A 67 -26.19 -4.24 12.24
CA GLU A 67 -26.31 -5.67 12.57
C GLU A 67 -26.12 -6.61 11.36
N GLU A 68 -26.31 -6.12 10.14
CA GLU A 68 -26.07 -6.89 8.92
C GLU A 68 -24.74 -6.55 8.22
N ALA A 69 -24.00 -5.56 8.74
CA ALA A 69 -22.76 -5.05 8.14
C ALA A 69 -21.54 -5.94 8.39
#